data_AF-A0A925CRI9-F1
#
_entry.id   AF-A0A925CRI9-F1
#
_cell.length_a   1.000
_cell.length_b   1.000
_cell.length_c   1.000
_cell.angle_alpha   90.00
_cell.angle_beta   90.00
_cell.angle_gamma   90.00
#
_symmetry.space_group_name_H-M   'P 1'
#
loop_
_entity.id
_entity.type
_entity.pdbx_description
1 polymer ?
#
loop_
_entity_poly.entity_id
_entity_poly.type
_entity_poly.pdbx_seq_one_letter_code
_entity_poly.pdbx_strand_id
1 'polypeptide(L)'
;MLINLLPDFLAVLQSADRVAAYERYFAANKALLSAYWDNYVVDPTGPHVGEIIRKTVAADRSDLLGVLDREPLVLRARQTMAQAMSTLDITDEPDVVLMVGVGAANAGELVIDGRPVAFVCLEHFTGERNPDTDSLGLDPALMPPWLAHEIAHGVRYTAKDSQSDMKTLVADNDGYYSFWDTGKRATLRELLVNEGLATHASQAVCTGYAPWEYLGYGRRQYARIRELEPLLARTISGDLERNGLGLRLRWLSDGTSDDARTIERHVIPERAGYFLGHSLVAPAVAERGISWALRASTRELMDVGRKSAAAIA
;
A
#
# COMPACT_ATOMS: atom_id res chain seq x y z
N MET A 1 -7.91 15.86 -1.70
CA MET A 1 -7.73 16.78 -0.56
C MET A 1 -6.90 16.12 0.54
N LEU A 2 -6.08 16.88 1.30
CA LEU A 2 -5.44 16.36 2.51
C LEU A 2 -6.41 16.41 3.70
N ILE A 3 -6.80 15.23 4.22
CA ILE A 3 -7.64 15.02 5.40
C ILE A 3 -6.73 14.68 6.57
N ASN A 4 -6.75 15.49 7.62
CA ASN A 4 -5.91 15.30 8.79
C ASN A 4 -6.77 14.89 9.99
N LEU A 5 -6.76 13.60 10.33
CA LEU A 5 -7.50 13.04 11.48
C LEU A 5 -6.70 13.05 12.78
N LEU A 6 -5.44 13.49 12.74
CA LEU A 6 -4.58 13.53 13.91
C LEU A 6 -5.16 14.37 15.07
N PRO A 7 -5.69 15.60 14.85
CA PRO A 7 -6.27 16.39 15.95
C PRO A 7 -7.42 15.66 16.65
N ASP A 8 -8.27 14.98 15.89
CA ASP A 8 -9.41 14.24 16.44
C ASP A 8 -8.95 13.04 17.27
N PHE A 9 -7.94 12.30 16.78
CA PHE A 9 -7.36 11.20 17.54
C PHE A 9 -6.64 11.69 18.82
N LEU A 10 -5.91 12.80 18.76
CA LEU A 10 -5.29 13.37 19.96
C LEU A 10 -6.33 13.81 20.99
N ALA A 11 -7.49 14.32 20.55
CA ALA A 11 -8.61 14.62 21.44
C ALA A 11 -9.19 13.36 22.11
N VAL A 12 -9.19 12.20 21.42
CA VAL A 12 -9.53 10.91 22.03
C VAL A 12 -8.59 10.59 23.19
N LEU A 13 -7.28 10.77 23.03
CA LEU A 13 -6.29 10.48 24.07
C LEU A 13 -6.42 11.41 25.30
N GLN A 14 -6.90 12.64 25.09
CA GLN A 14 -7.16 13.61 26.15
C GLN A 14 -8.49 13.37 26.89
N SER A 15 -9.34 12.49 26.38
CA SER A 15 -10.64 12.21 26.99
C SER A 15 -10.50 11.36 28.27
N ALA A 16 -11.39 11.62 29.24
CA ALA A 16 -11.51 10.80 30.44
C ALA A 16 -12.03 9.38 30.13
N ASP A 17 -12.92 9.27 29.14
CA ASP A 17 -13.40 7.98 28.59
C ASP A 17 -12.93 7.85 27.14
N ARG A 18 -11.71 7.33 26.99
CA ARG A 18 -11.04 7.22 25.69
C ARG A 18 -11.72 6.23 24.75
N VAL A 19 -12.34 5.17 25.28
CA VAL A 19 -13.02 4.16 24.44
C VAL A 19 -14.27 4.79 23.82
N ALA A 20 -15.13 5.41 24.63
CA ALA A 20 -16.30 6.09 24.11
C ALA A 20 -15.93 7.27 23.19
N ALA A 21 -14.81 7.96 23.46
CA ALA A 21 -14.29 8.99 22.57
C ALA A 21 -13.83 8.42 21.21
N TYR A 22 -13.14 7.28 21.20
CA TYR A 22 -12.74 6.60 19.98
C TYR A 22 -13.95 6.16 19.16
N GLU A 23 -14.98 5.60 19.80
CA GLU A 23 -16.22 5.20 19.11
C GLU A 23 -16.91 6.39 18.43
N ARG A 24 -16.93 7.56 19.08
CA ARG A 24 -17.44 8.80 18.46
C ARG A 24 -16.56 9.28 17.31
N TYR A 25 -15.23 9.23 17.46
CA TYR A 25 -14.28 9.53 16.39
C TYR A 25 -14.48 8.60 15.18
N PHE A 26 -14.65 7.31 15.45
CA PHE A 26 -14.93 6.30 14.43
C PHE A 26 -16.25 6.60 13.72
N ALA A 27 -17.32 6.87 14.47
CA ALA A 27 -18.64 7.18 13.91
C ALA A 27 -18.63 8.45 13.05
N ALA A 28 -17.91 9.50 13.47
CA ALA A 28 -17.78 10.74 12.71
C ALA A 28 -17.02 10.55 11.38
N ASN A 29 -16.10 9.59 11.33
CA ASN A 29 -15.26 9.28 10.17
C ASN A 29 -15.61 7.92 9.54
N LYS A 30 -16.86 7.47 9.70
CA LYS A 30 -17.27 6.07 9.46
C LYS A 30 -16.94 5.56 8.06
N ALA A 31 -17.20 6.34 7.01
CA ALA A 31 -16.98 5.91 5.63
C ALA A 31 -15.52 5.51 5.40
N LEU A 32 -14.60 6.37 5.85
CA LEU A 32 -13.17 6.17 5.72
C LEU A 32 -12.64 5.07 6.64
N LEU A 33 -13.01 5.12 7.93
CA LEU A 33 -12.47 4.17 8.91
C LEU A 33 -13.05 2.77 8.74
N SER A 34 -14.30 2.62 8.30
CA SER A 34 -14.83 1.28 7.96
C SER A 34 -14.07 0.68 6.77
N ALA A 35 -13.83 1.46 5.72
CA ALA A 35 -13.06 1.00 4.56
C ALA A 35 -11.61 0.62 4.93
N TYR A 36 -10.95 1.39 5.83
CA TYR A 36 -9.65 1.01 6.38
C TYR A 36 -9.72 -0.31 7.17
N TRP A 37 -10.71 -0.46 8.05
CA TRP A 37 -10.86 -1.65 8.89
C TRP A 37 -11.15 -2.91 8.06
N ASP A 38 -12.10 -2.85 7.14
CA ASP A 38 -12.50 -3.96 6.29
C ASP A 38 -11.34 -4.48 5.43
N ASN A 39 -10.45 -3.59 4.98
CA ASN A 39 -9.35 -3.95 4.09
C ASN A 39 -8.06 -4.33 4.82
N TYR A 40 -7.77 -3.73 5.98
CA TYR A 40 -6.45 -3.84 6.61
C TYR A 40 -6.47 -4.32 8.05
N VAL A 41 -7.62 -4.32 8.74
CA VAL A 41 -7.71 -4.69 10.16
C VAL A 41 -8.54 -5.95 10.33
N VAL A 42 -9.85 -5.80 10.49
CA VAL A 42 -10.88 -6.83 10.67
C VAL A 42 -12.23 -6.19 10.36
N ASP A 43 -13.27 -7.02 10.18
CA ASP A 43 -14.67 -6.54 10.14
C ASP A 43 -14.94 -5.61 11.36
N PRO A 44 -15.32 -4.34 11.14
CA PRO A 44 -15.54 -3.35 12.19
C PRO A 44 -16.78 -3.63 13.05
N THR A 45 -17.57 -4.64 12.71
CA THR A 45 -18.68 -5.16 13.53
C THR A 45 -18.35 -6.48 14.24
N GLY A 46 -17.13 -7.00 14.03
CA GLY A 46 -16.67 -8.26 14.58
C GLY A 46 -16.38 -8.23 16.10
N PRO A 47 -16.25 -9.41 16.73
CA PRO A 47 -16.12 -9.53 18.19
C PRO A 47 -14.80 -8.96 18.75
N HIS A 48 -13.77 -8.80 17.93
CA HIS A 48 -12.44 -8.35 18.35
C HIS A 48 -12.27 -6.82 18.37
N VAL A 49 -13.21 -6.08 17.79
CA VAL A 49 -13.12 -4.62 17.60
C VAL A 49 -12.92 -3.89 18.92
N GLY A 50 -13.68 -4.24 19.96
CA GLY A 50 -13.59 -3.59 21.26
C GLY A 50 -12.24 -3.81 21.96
N GLU A 51 -11.58 -4.94 21.74
CA GLU A 51 -10.24 -5.20 22.27
C GLU A 51 -9.18 -4.36 21.55
N ILE A 52 -9.25 -4.31 20.22
CA ILE A 52 -8.35 -3.50 19.40
C ILE A 52 -8.45 -2.03 19.81
N ILE A 53 -9.66 -1.48 19.91
CA ILE A 53 -9.90 -0.08 20.34
C ILE A 53 -9.28 0.17 21.72
N ARG A 54 -9.52 -0.72 22.69
CA ARG A 54 -8.96 -0.59 24.04
C ARG A 54 -7.43 -0.57 24.02
N LYS A 55 -6.79 -1.48 23.27
CA LYS A 55 -5.32 -1.50 23.12
C LYS A 55 -4.84 -0.19 22.48
N THR A 56 -5.48 0.27 21.41
CA THR A 56 -5.08 1.48 20.68
C THR A 56 -5.12 2.74 21.54
N VAL A 57 -6.16 2.93 22.37
CA VAL A 57 -6.30 4.16 23.18
C VAL A 57 -5.58 4.10 24.54
N ALA A 58 -5.21 2.90 24.99
CA ALA A 58 -4.47 2.70 26.23
C ALA A 58 -2.95 2.85 26.03
N ALA A 59 -2.45 2.54 24.83
CA ALA A 59 -1.03 2.56 24.53
C ALA A 59 -0.38 3.93 24.76
N ASP A 60 0.84 3.95 25.31
CA ASP A 60 1.62 5.18 25.40
C ASP A 60 1.91 5.72 23.99
N ARG A 61 1.82 7.04 23.83
CA ARG A 61 1.99 7.75 22.54
C ARG A 61 3.11 8.78 22.61
N SER A 62 4.00 8.66 23.59
CA SER A 62 5.16 9.54 23.74
C SER A 62 6.06 9.54 22.49
N ASP A 63 6.17 8.41 21.78
CA ASP A 63 6.83 8.27 20.49
C ASP A 63 6.18 9.13 19.39
N LEU A 64 4.84 9.03 19.26
CA LEU A 64 4.07 9.81 18.29
C LEU A 64 4.13 11.30 18.61
N LEU A 65 3.91 11.69 19.86
CA LEU A 65 3.98 13.10 20.27
C LEU A 65 5.38 13.67 20.02
N GLY A 66 6.42 12.90 20.37
CA GLY A 66 7.80 13.29 20.14
C GLY A 66 8.16 13.48 18.67
N VAL A 67 7.66 12.65 17.76
CA VAL A 67 7.89 12.87 16.31
C VAL A 67 7.12 14.09 15.80
N LEU A 68 5.88 14.30 16.25
CA LEU A 68 5.05 15.43 15.81
C LEU A 68 5.61 16.79 16.19
N ASP A 69 6.33 16.87 17.32
CA ASP A 69 7.01 18.09 17.76
C ASP A 69 8.24 18.45 16.91
N ARG A 70 8.84 17.45 16.23
CA ARG A 70 10.12 17.58 15.52
C ARG A 70 9.99 17.55 14.00
N GLU A 71 9.01 16.81 13.49
CA GLU A 71 8.86 16.52 12.08
C GLU A 71 7.57 17.16 11.52
N PRO A 72 7.66 17.91 10.40
CA PRO A 72 6.50 18.55 9.80
C PRO A 72 5.72 17.55 8.92
N LEU A 73 5.22 16.46 9.50
CA LEU A 73 4.61 15.33 8.77
C LEU A 73 3.44 15.75 7.88
N VAL A 74 2.58 16.66 8.35
CA VAL A 74 1.45 17.20 7.57
C VAL A 74 1.93 17.96 6.33
N LEU A 75 3.00 18.75 6.46
CA LEU A 75 3.59 19.47 5.34
C LEU A 75 4.24 18.49 4.35
N ARG A 76 4.98 17.49 4.86
CA ARG A 76 5.59 16.44 4.03
C ARG A 76 4.53 15.72 3.20
N ALA A 77 3.42 15.30 3.80
CA ALA A 77 2.33 14.63 3.08
C ALA A 77 1.72 15.52 1.98
N ARG A 78 1.50 16.82 2.28
CA ARG A 78 1.00 17.79 1.29
C ARG A 78 1.98 17.94 0.11
N GLN A 79 3.27 18.01 0.40
CA GLN A 79 4.31 18.13 -0.62
C GLN A 79 4.40 16.86 -1.48
N THR A 80 4.37 15.68 -0.86
CA THR A 80 4.34 14.40 -1.56
C THR A 80 3.11 14.29 -2.45
N MET A 81 1.94 14.65 -1.96
CA MET A 81 0.70 14.66 -2.74
C MET A 81 0.82 15.59 -3.97
N ALA A 82 1.29 16.83 -3.77
CA ALA A 82 1.48 17.77 -4.88
C ALA A 82 2.51 17.26 -5.91
N GLN A 83 3.61 16.67 -5.44
CA GLN A 83 4.62 16.07 -6.30
C GLN A 83 4.07 14.86 -7.06
N ALA A 84 3.31 13.99 -6.40
CA ALA A 84 2.67 12.83 -7.02
C ALA A 84 1.67 13.25 -8.10
N MET A 85 0.84 14.26 -7.83
CA MET A 85 -0.10 14.77 -8.82
C MET A 85 0.60 15.30 -10.07
N SER A 86 1.71 16.03 -9.89
CA SER A 86 2.52 16.54 -10.99
C SER A 86 3.21 15.41 -11.76
N THR A 87 3.95 14.54 -11.07
CA THR A 87 4.76 13.48 -11.70
C THR A 87 3.90 12.42 -12.39
N LEU A 88 2.74 12.07 -11.82
CA LEU A 88 1.88 10.99 -12.32
C LEU A 88 0.74 11.50 -13.22
N ASP A 89 0.74 12.80 -13.53
CA ASP A 89 -0.27 13.49 -14.35
C ASP A 89 -1.70 13.27 -13.82
N ILE A 90 -1.89 13.49 -12.52
CA ILE A 90 -3.17 13.29 -11.85
C ILE A 90 -4.00 14.57 -11.97
N THR A 91 -5.13 14.47 -12.65
CA THR A 91 -6.06 15.58 -12.85
C THR A 91 -7.13 15.63 -11.77
N ASP A 92 -7.68 14.47 -11.40
CA ASP A 92 -8.68 14.34 -10.34
C ASP A 92 -7.97 14.18 -8.99
N GLU A 93 -8.01 15.20 -8.13
CA GLU A 93 -7.29 15.23 -6.85
C GLU A 93 -7.72 14.07 -5.91
N PRO A 94 -6.80 13.18 -5.49
CA PRO A 94 -7.11 12.10 -4.56
C PRO A 94 -7.28 12.62 -3.14
N ASP A 95 -7.97 11.88 -2.29
CA ASP A 95 -8.01 12.18 -0.87
C ASP A 95 -6.84 11.51 -0.16
N VAL A 96 -6.02 12.29 0.55
CA VAL A 96 -4.87 11.79 1.33
C VAL A 96 -5.20 11.92 2.80
N VAL A 97 -5.16 10.82 3.53
CA VAL A 97 -5.55 10.76 4.94
C VAL A 97 -4.31 10.57 5.81
N LEU A 98 -4.12 11.50 6.75
CA LEU A 98 -3.18 11.32 7.85
C LEU A 98 -3.95 10.93 9.10
N MET A 99 -3.63 9.77 9.65
CA MET A 99 -4.33 9.23 10.79
C MET A 99 -3.37 8.49 11.72
N VAL A 100 -3.88 8.16 12.90
CA VAL A 100 -3.30 7.11 13.74
C VAL A 100 -4.18 5.88 13.55
N GLY A 101 -3.56 4.80 13.05
CA GLY A 101 -4.22 3.52 12.84
C GLY A 101 -4.30 2.71 14.13
N VAL A 102 -4.48 1.41 13.94
CA VAL A 102 -4.52 0.41 15.02
C VAL A 102 -3.33 -0.56 14.96
N GLY A 103 -2.28 -0.22 14.20
CA GLY A 103 -1.07 -1.04 14.05
C GLY A 103 -1.10 -2.09 12.94
N ALA A 104 -2.16 -2.15 12.13
CA ALA A 104 -2.32 -3.22 11.13
C ALA A 104 -1.70 -2.92 9.75
N ALA A 105 -1.65 -1.65 9.36
CA ALA A 105 -1.05 -1.21 8.10
C ALA A 105 -0.45 0.19 8.27
N ASN A 106 0.75 0.39 7.75
CA ASN A 106 1.47 1.67 7.82
C ASN A 106 0.99 2.68 6.78
N ALA A 107 0.62 2.21 5.59
CA ALA A 107 -0.03 2.97 4.55
C ALA A 107 -0.92 2.01 3.73
N GLY A 108 -1.84 2.57 2.96
CA GLY A 108 -2.65 1.76 2.05
C GLY A 108 -3.52 2.59 1.12
N GLU A 109 -4.03 1.91 0.11
CA GLU A 109 -4.91 2.42 -0.91
C GLU A 109 -6.38 2.05 -0.63
N LEU A 110 -7.28 2.97 -0.95
CA LEU A 110 -8.71 2.77 -0.86
C LEU A 110 -9.39 3.42 -2.07
N VAL A 111 -10.60 2.99 -2.36
CA VAL A 111 -11.54 3.73 -3.21
C VAL A 111 -12.85 3.76 -2.47
N ILE A 112 -13.42 4.96 -2.31
CA ILE A 112 -14.68 5.19 -1.60
C ILE A 112 -15.57 6.01 -2.53
N ASP A 113 -16.74 5.47 -2.88
CA ASP A 113 -17.67 6.07 -3.83
C ASP A 113 -16.98 6.51 -5.16
N GLY A 114 -16.07 5.68 -5.65
CA GLY A 114 -15.29 5.92 -6.87
C GLY A 114 -14.17 6.95 -6.73
N ARG A 115 -13.95 7.54 -5.55
CA ARG A 115 -12.85 8.48 -5.28
C ARG A 115 -11.61 7.74 -4.77
N PRO A 116 -10.42 7.95 -5.36
CA PRO A 116 -9.20 7.37 -4.85
C PRO A 116 -8.81 8.01 -3.52
N VAL A 117 -8.48 7.17 -2.54
CA VAL A 117 -8.03 7.59 -1.22
C VAL A 117 -6.72 6.87 -0.90
N ALA A 118 -5.73 7.59 -0.40
CA ALA A 118 -4.49 7.04 0.14
C ALA A 118 -4.42 7.42 1.63
N PHE A 119 -4.09 6.48 2.51
CA PHE A 119 -3.89 6.78 3.93
C PHE A 119 -2.47 6.45 4.38
N VAL A 120 -2.04 7.15 5.44
CA VAL A 120 -0.82 6.87 6.18
C VAL A 120 -1.15 6.86 7.68
N CYS A 121 -0.72 5.80 8.34
CA CYS A 121 -0.83 5.59 9.79
C CYS A 121 0.47 6.05 10.47
N LEU A 122 0.43 7.23 11.09
CA LEU A 122 1.61 7.94 11.60
C LEU A 122 2.34 7.21 12.73
N GLU A 123 1.67 6.32 13.45
CA GLU A 123 2.32 5.51 14.50
C GLU A 123 3.40 4.59 13.94
N HIS A 124 3.37 4.28 12.64
CA HIS A 124 4.41 3.47 12.00
C HIS A 124 5.65 4.28 11.63
N PHE A 125 5.61 5.61 11.62
CA PHE A 125 6.66 6.51 11.11
C PHE A 125 7.25 7.41 12.21
N THR A 126 7.50 6.85 13.38
CA THR A 126 8.03 7.58 14.56
C THR A 126 9.56 7.47 14.70
N GLY A 127 10.20 6.58 13.94
CA GLY A 127 11.62 6.23 14.08
C GLY A 127 11.93 5.30 15.27
N GLU A 128 10.92 5.00 16.09
CA GLU A 128 11.05 4.21 17.31
C GLU A 128 9.95 3.15 17.37
N ARG A 129 10.31 1.90 17.69
CA ARG A 129 9.30 0.86 17.85
C ARG A 129 8.58 1.04 19.19
N ASN A 130 7.26 1.18 19.15
CA ASN A 130 6.44 1.31 20.34
C ASN A 130 5.97 -0.07 20.84
N PRO A 131 6.36 -0.50 22.06
CA PRO A 131 6.05 -1.84 22.57
C PRO A 131 4.55 -2.06 22.86
N ASP A 132 3.76 -1.01 23.02
CA ASP A 132 2.32 -1.10 23.31
C ASP A 132 1.48 -1.23 22.03
N THR A 133 2.11 -1.11 20.86
CA THR A 133 1.46 -1.19 19.55
C THR A 133 2.15 -2.18 18.64
N ASP A 134 1.49 -2.50 17.53
CA ASP A 134 2.08 -3.31 16.47
C ASP A 134 2.80 -2.42 15.43
N SER A 135 3.22 -1.21 15.83
CA SER A 135 3.90 -0.27 14.94
C SER A 135 5.28 -0.76 14.51
N LEU A 136 5.72 -0.27 13.35
CA LEU A 136 6.98 -0.67 12.73
C LEU A 136 8.18 0.17 13.19
N GLY A 137 7.96 1.39 13.70
CA GLY A 137 9.02 2.32 14.07
C GLY A 137 9.90 2.73 12.88
N LEU A 138 9.31 2.90 11.69
CA LEU A 138 10.01 3.35 10.48
C LEU A 138 10.51 4.78 10.65
N ASP A 139 11.63 5.09 9.99
CA ASP A 139 12.12 6.47 9.88
C ASP A 139 11.03 7.38 9.30
N PRO A 140 10.70 8.53 9.93
CA PRO A 140 9.72 9.48 9.41
C PRO A 140 10.00 9.94 7.99
N ALA A 141 11.27 9.96 7.57
CA ALA A 141 11.69 10.29 6.21
C ALA A 141 11.20 9.28 5.16
N LEU A 142 10.77 8.07 5.55
CA LEU A 142 10.19 7.08 4.65
C LEU A 142 8.69 7.34 4.36
N MET A 143 8.02 8.24 5.07
CA MET A 143 6.60 8.50 4.82
C MET A 143 6.30 8.92 3.35
N PRO A 144 7.08 9.82 2.71
CA PRO A 144 6.86 10.22 1.31
C PRO A 144 6.81 9.07 0.29
N PRO A 145 7.80 8.16 0.19
CA PRO A 145 7.74 7.08 -0.80
C PRO A 145 6.56 6.13 -0.57
N TRP A 146 6.18 5.84 0.68
CA TRP A 146 4.99 5.03 0.95
C TRP A 146 3.71 5.73 0.49
N LEU A 147 3.53 7.02 0.82
CA LEU A 147 2.36 7.76 0.37
C LEU A 147 2.29 7.88 -1.17
N ALA A 148 3.42 8.07 -1.84
CA ALA A 148 3.47 8.12 -3.30
C ALA A 148 3.08 6.77 -3.95
N HIS A 149 3.44 5.65 -3.32
CA HIS A 149 3.02 4.30 -3.71
C HIS A 149 1.48 4.17 -3.66
N GLU A 150 0.87 4.55 -2.55
CA GLU A 150 -0.59 4.44 -2.39
C GLU A 150 -1.38 5.35 -3.33
N ILE A 151 -0.89 6.57 -3.58
CA ILE A 151 -1.50 7.48 -4.56
C ILE A 151 -1.48 6.86 -5.97
N ALA A 152 -0.42 6.13 -6.32
CA ALA A 152 -0.28 5.49 -7.63
C ALA A 152 -1.33 4.39 -7.85
N HIS A 153 -1.66 3.60 -6.83
CA HIS A 153 -2.78 2.67 -6.89
C HIS A 153 -4.09 3.40 -7.23
N GLY A 154 -4.35 4.54 -6.57
CA GLY A 154 -5.51 5.39 -6.86
C GLY A 154 -5.63 5.75 -8.34
N VAL A 155 -4.52 6.11 -9.01
CA VAL A 155 -4.51 6.38 -10.46
C VAL A 155 -4.92 5.13 -11.26
N ARG A 156 -4.31 3.98 -10.97
CA ARG A 156 -4.60 2.73 -11.67
C ARG A 156 -6.07 2.32 -11.51
N TYR A 157 -6.66 2.56 -10.34
CA TYR A 157 -8.01 2.12 -9.98
C TYR A 157 -9.11 3.05 -10.48
N THR A 158 -8.83 4.35 -10.64
CA THR A 158 -9.91 5.35 -10.82
C THR A 158 -9.72 6.28 -12.02
N ALA A 159 -8.52 6.39 -12.60
CA ALA A 159 -8.31 7.29 -13.73
C ALA A 159 -9.23 6.92 -14.91
N LYS A 160 -9.85 7.93 -15.52
CA LYS A 160 -10.86 7.75 -16.58
C LYS A 160 -10.33 6.96 -17.77
N ASP A 161 -9.05 7.13 -18.08
CA ASP A 161 -8.31 6.46 -19.16
C ASP A 161 -7.54 5.22 -18.71
N SER A 162 -7.61 4.83 -17.43
CA SER A 162 -7.05 3.55 -16.99
C SER A 162 -7.75 2.38 -17.66
N GLN A 163 -6.95 1.45 -18.18
CA GLN A 163 -7.31 0.17 -18.79
C GLN A 163 -6.94 -1.02 -17.88
N SER A 164 -6.71 -0.76 -16.59
CA SER A 164 -6.41 -1.81 -15.60
C SER A 164 -7.64 -2.65 -15.26
N ASP A 165 -7.42 -3.95 -15.04
CA ASP A 165 -8.45 -4.84 -14.50
C ASP A 165 -8.89 -4.41 -13.09
N MET A 166 -8.01 -3.79 -12.30
CA MET A 166 -8.33 -3.27 -10.96
C MET A 166 -9.43 -2.21 -11.00
N LYS A 167 -9.41 -1.32 -12.01
CA LYS A 167 -10.48 -0.33 -12.19
C LYS A 167 -11.83 -1.00 -12.47
N THR A 168 -11.83 -2.05 -13.28
CA THR A 168 -13.05 -2.83 -13.55
C THR A 168 -13.57 -3.48 -12.26
N LEU A 169 -12.69 -4.09 -11.46
CA LEU A 169 -13.07 -4.71 -10.19
C LEU A 169 -13.59 -3.70 -9.15
N VAL A 170 -13.03 -2.49 -9.12
CA VAL A 170 -13.54 -1.40 -8.28
C VAL A 170 -14.91 -0.94 -8.76
N ALA A 171 -15.12 -0.80 -10.07
CA ALA A 171 -16.42 -0.44 -10.63
C ALA A 171 -17.49 -1.52 -10.37
N ASP A 172 -17.12 -2.80 -10.47
CA ASP A 172 -17.99 -3.94 -10.14
C ASP A 172 -18.38 -3.99 -8.65
N ASN A 173 -17.57 -3.39 -7.79
CA ASN A 173 -17.84 -3.23 -6.35
C ASN A 173 -18.42 -1.84 -6.03
N ASP A 174 -19.24 -1.29 -6.93
CA ASP A 174 -19.94 -0.01 -6.77
C ASP A 174 -19.00 1.17 -6.43
N GLY A 175 -17.79 1.15 -6.97
CA GLY A 175 -16.79 2.19 -6.73
C GLY A 175 -16.03 2.02 -5.40
N TYR A 176 -16.05 0.83 -4.79
CA TYR A 176 -15.28 0.52 -3.60
C TYR A 176 -14.08 -0.39 -3.89
N TYR A 177 -12.95 -0.10 -3.26
CA TYR A 177 -11.83 -1.04 -3.22
C TYR A 177 -12.05 -2.09 -2.13
N SER A 178 -11.91 -3.36 -2.52
CA SER A 178 -11.89 -4.50 -1.60
C SER A 178 -10.63 -5.34 -1.83
N PHE A 179 -9.74 -5.34 -0.84
CA PHE A 179 -8.55 -6.21 -0.77
C PHE A 179 -8.94 -7.68 -0.99
N TRP A 180 -10.05 -8.10 -0.37
CA TRP A 180 -10.51 -9.48 -0.42
C TRP A 180 -11.08 -9.86 -1.78
N ASP A 181 -11.92 -9.01 -2.38
CA ASP A 181 -12.51 -9.31 -3.68
C ASP A 181 -11.48 -9.23 -4.81
N THR A 182 -10.67 -8.17 -4.82
CA THR A 182 -9.58 -8.03 -5.81
C THR A 182 -8.56 -9.15 -5.67
N GLY A 183 -8.21 -9.56 -4.45
CA GLY A 183 -7.35 -10.72 -4.21
C GLY A 183 -7.92 -12.06 -4.70
N LYS A 184 -9.25 -12.20 -4.76
CA LYS A 184 -9.91 -13.41 -5.29
C LYS A 184 -10.00 -13.38 -6.82
N ARG A 185 -10.27 -12.21 -7.41
CA ARG A 185 -10.70 -12.10 -8.82
C ARG A 185 -9.59 -11.65 -9.77
N ALA A 186 -8.70 -10.75 -9.34
CA ALA A 186 -7.58 -10.30 -10.16
C ALA A 186 -6.60 -11.45 -10.42
N THR A 187 -6.05 -11.48 -11.62
CA THR A 187 -4.95 -12.40 -11.91
C THR A 187 -3.74 -12.04 -11.07
N LEU A 188 -2.89 -13.02 -10.76
CA LEU A 188 -1.63 -12.74 -10.07
C LEU A 188 -0.81 -11.73 -10.88
N ARG A 189 -0.80 -11.82 -12.22
CA ARG A 189 -0.13 -10.85 -13.09
C ARG A 189 -0.61 -9.42 -12.83
N GLU A 190 -1.91 -9.18 -12.80
CA GLU A 190 -2.45 -7.85 -12.51
C GLU A 190 -1.99 -7.35 -11.14
N LEU A 191 -2.03 -8.21 -10.11
CA LEU A 191 -1.61 -7.84 -8.76
C LEU A 191 -0.10 -7.53 -8.67
N LEU A 192 0.75 -8.27 -9.37
CA LEU A 192 2.19 -7.96 -9.42
C LEU A 192 2.45 -6.66 -10.18
N VAL A 193 1.76 -6.46 -11.30
CA VAL A 193 1.86 -5.21 -12.08
C VAL A 193 1.41 -4.03 -11.24
N ASN A 194 0.33 -4.18 -10.46
CA ASN A 194 -0.17 -3.17 -9.55
C ASN A 194 0.91 -2.70 -8.56
N GLU A 195 1.52 -3.62 -7.80
CA GLU A 195 2.58 -3.29 -6.84
C GLU A 195 3.85 -2.78 -7.52
N GLY A 196 4.22 -3.37 -8.66
CA GLY A 196 5.38 -2.96 -9.44
C GLY A 196 5.29 -1.51 -9.91
N LEU A 197 4.15 -1.14 -10.49
CA LEU A 197 3.92 0.23 -10.96
C LEU A 197 3.87 1.22 -9.81
N ALA A 198 3.24 0.87 -8.69
CA ALA A 198 3.22 1.74 -7.50
C ALA A 198 4.64 1.96 -6.94
N THR A 199 5.49 0.93 -6.96
CA THR A 199 6.91 1.04 -6.59
C THR A 199 7.67 2.00 -7.54
N HIS A 200 7.49 1.86 -8.86
CA HIS A 200 8.11 2.77 -9.85
C HIS A 200 7.58 4.20 -9.73
N ALA A 201 6.30 4.37 -9.42
CA ALA A 201 5.71 5.68 -9.15
C ALA A 201 6.33 6.33 -7.91
N SER A 202 6.50 5.56 -6.84
CA SER A 202 7.22 6.01 -5.65
C SER A 202 8.63 6.52 -5.98
N GLN A 203 9.38 5.77 -6.80
CA GLN A 203 10.72 6.16 -7.28
C GLN A 203 10.73 7.43 -8.15
N ALA A 204 9.68 7.64 -8.95
CA ALA A 204 9.56 8.82 -9.80
C ALA A 204 9.15 10.08 -9.01
N VAL A 205 8.36 9.92 -7.96
CA VAL A 205 7.86 11.02 -7.11
C VAL A 205 8.89 11.41 -6.06
N CYS A 206 9.53 10.42 -5.43
CA CYS A 206 10.48 10.58 -4.35
C CYS A 206 11.83 10.00 -4.79
N THR A 207 12.90 10.78 -4.73
CA THR A 207 14.26 10.32 -5.08
C THR A 207 15.17 10.27 -3.85
N GLY A 208 16.26 9.52 -3.92
CA GLY A 208 17.28 9.47 -2.87
C GLY A 208 17.17 8.30 -1.88
N TYR A 209 16.15 7.45 -2.00
CA TYR A 209 16.01 6.23 -1.19
C TYR A 209 16.70 5.03 -1.82
N ALA A 210 17.03 4.05 -1.00
CA ALA A 210 17.58 2.78 -1.45
C ALA A 210 16.50 1.90 -2.10
N PRO A 211 16.87 0.98 -3.02
CA PRO A 211 15.90 0.11 -3.70
C PRO A 211 14.99 -0.69 -2.75
N TRP A 212 15.54 -1.17 -1.64
CA TRP A 212 14.76 -1.94 -0.65
C TRP A 212 13.76 -1.08 0.13
N GLU A 213 13.98 0.23 0.22
CA GLU A 213 13.07 1.15 0.90
C GLU A 213 11.80 1.38 0.08
N TYR A 214 11.93 1.57 -1.25
CA TYR A 214 10.77 1.64 -2.15
C TYR A 214 9.96 0.33 -2.17
N LEU A 215 10.63 -0.80 -2.03
CA LEU A 215 9.99 -2.13 -2.00
C LEU A 215 9.43 -2.50 -0.62
N GLY A 216 9.66 -1.67 0.40
CA GLY A 216 9.20 -1.93 1.77
C GLY A 216 9.88 -3.14 2.43
N TYR A 217 11.15 -3.42 2.10
CA TYR A 217 11.91 -4.55 2.63
C TYR A 217 13.01 -4.12 3.62
N GLY A 218 13.31 -5.04 4.54
CA GLY A 218 14.60 -5.01 5.22
C GLY A 218 15.76 -5.33 4.27
N ARG A 219 16.93 -4.73 4.48
CA ARG A 219 18.13 -4.91 3.61
C ARG A 219 18.50 -6.39 3.38
N ARG A 220 18.35 -7.25 4.41
CA ARG A 220 18.63 -8.70 4.31
C ARG A 220 17.58 -9.43 3.47
N GLN A 221 16.30 -9.11 3.63
CA GLN A 221 15.21 -9.67 2.83
C GLN A 221 15.40 -9.33 1.35
N TYR A 222 15.73 -8.06 1.04
CA TYR A 222 16.01 -7.63 -0.33
C TYR A 222 17.19 -8.39 -0.95
N ALA A 223 18.31 -8.53 -0.22
CA ALA A 223 19.45 -9.32 -0.70
C ALA A 223 19.04 -10.78 -0.99
N ARG A 224 18.25 -11.38 -0.10
CA ARG A 224 17.75 -12.75 -0.26
C ARG A 224 16.81 -12.91 -1.47
N ILE A 225 15.91 -11.97 -1.70
CA ILE A 225 15.02 -11.99 -2.86
C ILE A 225 15.82 -11.93 -4.15
N ARG A 226 16.83 -11.06 -4.22
CA ARG A 226 17.72 -10.96 -5.39
C ARG A 226 18.50 -12.25 -5.67
N GLU A 227 18.99 -12.91 -4.63
CA GLU A 227 19.65 -14.21 -4.77
C GLU A 227 18.70 -15.27 -5.37
N LEU A 228 17.42 -15.20 -5.01
CA LEU A 228 16.39 -16.16 -5.44
C LEU A 228 15.70 -15.77 -6.75
N GLU A 229 15.99 -14.61 -7.34
CA GLU A 229 15.28 -14.07 -8.50
C GLU A 229 15.09 -15.09 -9.65
N PRO A 230 16.12 -15.85 -10.09
CA PRO A 230 15.93 -16.84 -11.16
C PRO A 230 14.96 -17.98 -10.78
N LEU A 231 14.92 -18.37 -9.50
CA LEU A 231 13.97 -19.37 -9.01
C LEU A 231 12.56 -18.78 -8.98
N LEU A 232 12.42 -17.57 -8.44
CA LEU A 232 11.14 -16.88 -8.31
C LEU A 232 10.50 -16.64 -9.69
N ALA A 233 11.27 -16.15 -10.65
CA ALA A 233 10.81 -15.89 -12.02
C ALA A 233 10.32 -17.15 -12.74
N ARG A 234 10.99 -18.30 -12.54
CA ARG A 234 10.51 -19.58 -13.09
C ARG A 234 9.24 -20.06 -12.40
N THR A 235 9.22 -19.98 -11.07
CA THR A 235 8.16 -20.52 -10.24
C THR A 235 6.84 -19.79 -10.46
N ILE A 236 6.89 -18.47 -10.57
CA ILE A 236 5.67 -17.65 -10.69
C ILE A 236 4.97 -17.79 -12.04
N SER A 237 5.69 -18.20 -13.09
CA SER A 237 5.20 -18.25 -14.47
C SER A 237 3.89 -19.02 -14.63
N GLY A 238 3.75 -20.17 -13.95
CA GLY A 238 2.54 -21.00 -13.99
C GLY A 238 1.34 -20.39 -13.26
N ASP A 239 1.56 -19.38 -12.42
CA ASP A 239 0.51 -18.75 -11.60
C ASP A 239 0.06 -17.39 -12.15
N LEU A 240 0.80 -16.77 -13.08
CA LEU A 240 0.54 -15.40 -13.54
C LEU A 240 -0.90 -15.17 -14.04
N GLU A 241 -1.45 -16.08 -14.83
CA GLU A 241 -2.82 -15.95 -15.38
C GLU A 241 -3.91 -16.46 -14.45
N ARG A 242 -3.53 -17.01 -13.29
CA ARG A 242 -4.48 -17.55 -12.31
C ARG A 242 -4.89 -16.45 -11.35
N ASN A 243 -6.08 -16.59 -10.78
CA ASN A 243 -6.58 -15.76 -9.69
C ASN A 243 -6.88 -16.61 -8.46
N GLY A 244 -7.09 -15.94 -7.34
CA GLY A 244 -7.46 -16.56 -6.07
C GLY A 244 -6.68 -16.00 -4.90
N LEU A 245 -7.38 -15.83 -3.77
CA LEU A 245 -6.84 -15.17 -2.57
C LEU A 245 -5.53 -15.80 -2.10
N GLY A 246 -5.39 -17.13 -2.20
CA GLY A 246 -4.16 -17.83 -1.82
C GLY A 246 -2.92 -17.41 -2.62
N LEU A 247 -3.08 -16.97 -3.88
CA LEU A 247 -1.97 -16.44 -4.68
C LEU A 247 -1.54 -15.06 -4.20
N ARG A 248 -2.51 -14.16 -3.93
CA ARG A 248 -2.22 -12.84 -3.33
C ARG A 248 -1.50 -13.02 -2.00
N LEU A 249 -2.06 -13.82 -1.09
CA LEU A 249 -1.48 -14.04 0.24
C LEU A 249 -0.07 -14.64 0.18
N ARG A 250 0.18 -15.60 -0.73
CA ARG A 250 1.50 -16.22 -0.89
C ARG A 250 2.55 -15.23 -1.38
N TRP A 251 2.23 -14.42 -2.38
CA TRP A 251 3.21 -13.64 -3.13
C TRP A 251 3.34 -12.18 -2.66
N LEU A 252 2.28 -11.60 -2.09
CA LEU A 252 2.16 -10.17 -1.84
C LEU A 252 1.82 -9.80 -0.40
N SER A 253 1.65 -10.77 0.50
CA SER A 253 1.31 -10.51 1.90
C SER A 253 2.39 -11.02 2.85
N ASP A 254 2.51 -10.34 3.98
CA ASP A 254 3.24 -10.83 5.16
C ASP A 254 2.34 -11.76 5.99
N GLY A 255 2.92 -12.55 6.89
CA GLY A 255 2.19 -13.38 7.86
C GLY A 255 1.69 -14.71 7.29
N THR A 256 1.92 -14.99 6.01
CA THR A 256 1.67 -16.31 5.42
C THR A 256 2.71 -17.30 5.91
N SER A 257 2.28 -18.49 6.34
CA SER A 257 3.19 -19.52 6.87
C SER A 257 4.24 -19.97 5.85
N ASP A 258 5.40 -20.42 6.35
CA ASP A 258 6.48 -20.95 5.52
C ASP A 258 5.99 -22.12 4.64
N ASP A 259 5.14 -23.01 5.16
CA ASP A 259 4.56 -24.11 4.41
C ASP A 259 3.75 -23.62 3.21
N ALA A 260 2.93 -22.58 3.40
CA ALA A 260 2.10 -22.01 2.33
C ALA A 260 2.93 -21.23 1.28
N ARG A 261 4.15 -20.79 1.65
CA ARG A 261 5.14 -20.14 0.77
C ARG A 261 6.22 -21.09 0.24
N THR A 262 6.17 -22.38 0.57
CA THR A 262 7.16 -23.34 0.09
C THR A 262 6.82 -23.80 -1.32
N ILE A 263 7.73 -23.58 -2.27
CA ILE A 263 7.65 -24.11 -3.63
C ILE A 263 8.97 -24.75 -4.00
N GLU A 264 8.94 -25.95 -4.60
CA GLU A 264 10.14 -26.69 -5.00
C GLU A 264 11.18 -26.82 -3.86
N ARG A 265 10.71 -27.06 -2.63
CA ARG A 265 11.51 -27.15 -1.39
C ARG A 265 12.22 -25.86 -0.98
N HIS A 266 11.85 -24.73 -1.55
CA HIS A 266 12.34 -23.41 -1.16
C HIS A 266 11.21 -22.60 -0.55
N VAL A 267 11.47 -21.99 0.61
CA VAL A 267 10.58 -21.00 1.19
C VAL A 267 10.79 -19.69 0.45
N ILE A 268 9.75 -19.22 -0.25
CA ILE A 268 9.76 -17.93 -0.92
C ILE A 268 9.70 -16.82 0.14
N PRO A 269 10.56 -15.78 0.08
CA PRO A 269 10.48 -14.65 0.99
C PRO A 269 9.10 -13.97 0.93
N GLU A 270 8.61 -13.49 2.07
CA GLU A 270 7.37 -12.71 2.12
C GLU A 270 7.43 -11.52 1.16
N ARG A 271 6.28 -11.20 0.57
CA ARG A 271 6.09 -10.10 -0.38
C ARG A 271 7.00 -10.13 -1.63
N ALA A 272 7.63 -11.27 -1.96
CA ALA A 272 8.51 -11.39 -3.13
C ALA A 272 7.88 -10.92 -4.45
N GLY A 273 6.55 -10.92 -4.57
CA GLY A 273 5.81 -10.37 -5.70
C GLY A 273 6.05 -8.88 -5.93
N TYR A 274 6.35 -8.06 -4.92
CA TYR A 274 6.69 -6.64 -5.12
C TYR A 274 7.96 -6.49 -5.98
N PHE A 275 8.98 -7.31 -5.70
CA PHE A 275 10.22 -7.31 -6.47
C PHE A 275 9.99 -7.82 -7.90
N LEU A 276 9.25 -8.91 -8.06
CA LEU A 276 8.95 -9.46 -9.38
C LEU A 276 8.09 -8.52 -10.22
N GLY A 277 7.09 -7.88 -9.60
CA GLY A 277 6.24 -6.87 -10.22
C GLY A 277 7.03 -5.66 -10.68
N HIS A 278 7.93 -5.15 -9.84
CA HIS A 278 8.83 -4.03 -10.17
C HIS A 278 9.69 -4.36 -11.40
N SER A 279 10.31 -5.54 -11.44
CA SER A 279 11.08 -6.01 -12.60
C SER A 279 10.21 -6.22 -13.85
N LEU A 280 9.00 -6.76 -13.67
CA LEU A 280 8.08 -7.10 -14.76
C LEU A 280 7.64 -5.88 -15.57
N VAL A 281 7.40 -4.75 -14.91
CA VAL A 281 6.92 -3.52 -15.56
C VAL A 281 8.04 -2.56 -15.95
N ALA A 282 9.27 -2.79 -15.49
CA ALA A 282 10.41 -1.90 -15.72
C ALA A 282 10.64 -1.53 -17.21
N PRO A 283 10.55 -2.46 -18.19
CA PRO A 283 10.73 -2.10 -19.60
C PRO A 283 9.69 -1.09 -20.08
N ALA A 284 8.42 -1.27 -19.67
CA ALA A 284 7.33 -0.43 -20.09
C ALA A 284 7.41 0.98 -19.47
N VAL A 285 7.77 1.05 -18.19
CA VAL A 285 8.05 2.31 -17.49
C VAL A 285 9.22 3.05 -18.14
N ALA A 286 10.30 2.34 -18.50
CA ALA A 286 11.47 2.94 -19.14
C ALA A 286 11.17 3.47 -20.55
N GLU A 287 10.37 2.77 -21.35
CA GLU A 287 10.04 3.19 -22.72
C GLU A 287 8.98 4.31 -22.77
N ARG A 288 7.94 4.22 -21.94
CA ARG A 288 6.74 5.05 -22.07
C ARG A 288 6.49 6.00 -20.90
N GLY A 289 7.27 5.89 -19.83
CA GLY A 289 7.10 6.67 -18.61
C GLY A 289 6.01 6.13 -17.68
N ILE A 290 6.13 6.48 -16.39
CA ILE A 290 5.26 5.95 -15.34
C ILE A 290 3.81 6.43 -15.44
N SER A 291 3.58 7.68 -15.87
CA SER A 291 2.22 8.23 -16.03
C SER A 291 1.38 7.40 -17.01
N TRP A 292 1.95 7.02 -18.16
CA TRP A 292 1.30 6.12 -19.11
C TRP A 292 1.15 4.71 -18.52
N ALA A 293 2.22 4.18 -17.91
CA ALA A 293 2.25 2.80 -17.44
C ALA A 293 1.19 2.51 -16.36
N LEU A 294 0.90 3.47 -15.47
CA LEU A 294 -0.16 3.37 -14.47
C LEU A 294 -1.55 3.14 -15.06
N ARG A 295 -1.80 3.68 -16.27
CA ARG A 295 -3.08 3.61 -16.98
C ARG A 295 -3.14 2.47 -17.98
N ALA A 296 -2.00 1.90 -18.36
CA ALA A 296 -1.94 0.81 -19.32
C ALA A 296 -2.50 -0.50 -18.75
N SER A 297 -3.11 -1.30 -19.62
CA SER A 297 -3.48 -2.68 -19.32
C SER A 297 -2.23 -3.54 -19.12
N THR A 298 -2.36 -4.64 -18.39
CA THR A 298 -1.27 -5.64 -18.28
C THR A 298 -0.80 -6.10 -19.65
N ARG A 299 -1.70 -6.30 -20.62
CA ARG A 299 -1.34 -6.73 -21.96
C ARG A 299 -0.41 -5.74 -22.66
N GLU A 300 -0.75 -4.46 -22.64
CA GLU A 300 0.07 -3.40 -23.25
C GLU A 300 1.46 -3.32 -22.62
N LEU A 301 1.54 -3.38 -21.29
CA LEU A 301 2.81 -3.39 -20.56
C LEU A 301 3.69 -4.58 -20.98
N MET A 302 3.10 -5.76 -21.13
CA MET A 302 3.82 -6.97 -21.52
C MET A 302 4.24 -6.95 -23.00
N ASP A 303 3.43 -6.34 -23.87
CA ASP A 303 3.77 -6.14 -25.28
C ASP A 303 5.01 -5.26 -25.46
N VAL A 304 5.13 -4.20 -24.65
CA VAL A 304 6.34 -3.36 -24.62
C VAL A 304 7.55 -4.18 -24.19
N GLY A 305 7.45 -4.90 -23.06
CA GLY A 305 8.56 -5.72 -22.57
C GLY A 305 9.03 -6.79 -23.57
N ARG A 306 8.11 -7.44 -24.28
CA ARG A 306 8.45 -8.40 -25.35
C ARG A 306 9.20 -7.76 -26.50
N LYS A 307 8.78 -6.58 -26.95
CA LYS A 307 9.44 -5.84 -28.04
C LYS A 307 10.84 -5.39 -27.64
N SER A 308 11.00 -4.89 -26.41
CA SER A 308 12.32 -4.50 -25.89
C SER A 308 13.28 -5.68 -25.84
N ALA A 309 12.82 -6.86 -25.38
CA ALA A 309 13.65 -8.07 -25.36
C ALA A 309 14.04 -8.54 -26.78
N ALA A 310 13.11 -8.50 -27.73
CA ALA A 310 13.38 -8.87 -29.13
C ALA A 310 14.32 -7.89 -29.86
N ALA A 311 14.41 -6.63 -29.42
CA ALA A 311 15.32 -5.65 -29.98
C ALA A 311 16.77 -5.77 -29.48
N ILE A 312 16.99 -6.51 -28.38
CA ILE A 312 18.30 -6.72 -27.74
C ILE A 312 18.92 -8.08 -28.14
N ALA A 313 18.10 -9.02 -28.62
CA ALA A 313 18.51 -10.35 -29.09
C ALA A 313 18.98 -10.32 -30.56
#